data_AF-A0A7X7HME3-F1
#
_entry.id   AF-A0A7X7HME3-F1
#
_cell.length_a   1.000
_cell.length_b   1.000
_cell.length_c   1.000
_cell.angle_alpha   90.00
_cell.angle_beta   90.00
_cell.angle_gamma   90.00
#
_symmetry.space_group_name_H-M   'P 1'
#
loop_
_entity.id
_entity.type
_entity.pdbx_description
1 polymer ?
#
loop_
_entity_poly.entity_id
_entity_poly.type
_entity_poly.pdbx_seq_one_letter_code
_entity_poly.pdbx_strand_id
1 'polypeptide(L)'
;MARLLYAVLVAVVAFLAARLAIEALQGGGASRSEDHFRPRARRKERRREPPPYSARSVVRRTALAQMRDALTGGALDPDAELFRCADCQSFYTVQSVRALANDNGARCVNCGSIHRIGVEVVD
;
A
#
# COMPACT_ATOMS: atom_id res chain seq x y z
N MET A 1 42.46 43.72 -17.31
CA MET A 1 41.88 43.23 -16.04
C MET A 1 40.35 43.21 -16.09
N ALA A 2 39.65 44.35 -16.12
CA ALA A 2 38.17 44.39 -16.08
C ALA A 2 37.46 43.69 -17.26
N ARG A 3 37.98 43.81 -18.49
CA ARG A 3 37.40 43.14 -19.67
C ARG A 3 37.54 41.62 -19.64
N LEU A 4 38.61 41.11 -19.04
CA LEU A 4 38.85 39.68 -18.85
C LEU A 4 37.91 39.11 -17.79
N LEU A 5 37.74 39.83 -16.68
CA LEU A 5 36.79 39.45 -15.61
C LEU A 5 35.34 39.43 -16.12
N TYR A 6 34.96 40.40 -16.95
CA TYR A 6 33.63 40.44 -17.57
C TYR A 6 33.42 39.26 -18.54
N ALA A 7 34.40 38.95 -19.38
CA ALA A 7 34.31 37.81 -20.30
C ALA A 7 34.16 36.47 -19.56
N VAL A 8 34.91 36.28 -18.46
CA VAL A 8 34.78 35.09 -17.61
C VAL A 8 33.40 35.01 -16.95
N LEU A 9 32.89 36.14 -16.44
CA LEU A 9 31.58 36.17 -15.79
C LEU A 9 30.45 35.82 -16.78
N VAL A 10 30.49 36.37 -18.00
CA VAL A 10 29.50 36.05 -19.05
C VAL A 10 29.56 34.57 -19.44
N ALA A 11 30.76 34.00 -19.56
CA ALA A 11 30.94 32.58 -19.87
C ALA A 11 30.37 31.67 -18.78
N VAL A 12 30.56 32.01 -17.50
CA VAL A 12 30.01 31.24 -16.37
C VAL A 12 28.48 31.31 -16.35
N VAL A 13 27.90 32.49 -16.55
CA VAL A 13 26.44 32.66 -16.58
C VAL A 13 25.83 31.88 -17.75
N ALA A 14 26.43 31.94 -18.94
CA ALA A 14 25.97 31.19 -20.10
C ALA A 14 26.05 29.67 -19.88
N PHE A 15 27.14 29.19 -19.25
CA PHE A 15 27.30 27.78 -18.92
C PHE A 15 26.24 27.29 -17.92
N LEU A 16 25.96 28.07 -16.87
CA LEU A 16 24.94 27.72 -15.88
C LEU A 16 23.52 27.72 -16.48
N ALA A 17 23.20 28.69 -17.33
CA ALA A 17 21.93 28.75 -18.03
C ALA A 17 21.74 27.54 -18.97
N ALA A 18 22.79 27.16 -19.70
CA ALA A 18 22.77 25.97 -20.57
C ALA A 18 22.57 24.67 -19.77
N ARG A 19 23.22 24.54 -18.60
CA ARG A 19 23.05 23.35 -17.74
C ARG A 19 21.62 23.23 -17.21
N LEU A 20 21.03 24.33 -16.74
CA LEU A 20 19.64 24.37 -16.29
C LEU A 20 18.64 24.04 -17.42
N ALA A 21 18.90 24.53 -18.64
CA ALA A 21 18.05 24.21 -19.79
C ALA A 21 18.11 22.72 -20.18
N ILE A 22 19.29 22.09 -20.08
CA ILE A 22 19.45 20.64 -20.33
C ILE A 22 18.71 19.81 -19.27
N GLU A 23 18.77 20.20 -17.99
CA GLU A 23 18.02 19.53 -16.92
C GLU A 23 16.51 19.66 -17.11
N ALA A 24 16.02 20.83 -17.56
CA ALA A 24 14.60 21.03 -17.88
C ALA A 24 14.13 20.16 -19.05
N LEU A 25 14.97 19.97 -20.08
CA LEU A 25 14.67 19.08 -21.21
C LEU A 25 14.66 17.60 -20.81
N GLN A 26 15.46 17.20 -19.82
CA GLN A 26 15.46 15.82 -19.29
C GLN A 26 14.27 15.53 -18.37
N GLY A 27 13.61 16.57 -17.84
CA GLY A 27 12.49 16.44 -16.90
C GLY A 27 11.10 16.19 -17.53
N GLY A 28 10.98 16.14 -18.86
CA GLY A 28 9.69 16.21 -19.54
C GLY A 28 9.40 15.07 -20.51
N GLY A 29 8.52 14.15 -20.11
CA GLY A 29 7.71 13.38 -21.06
C GLY A 29 8.21 11.96 -21.36
N ALA A 30 8.11 11.07 -20.37
CA ALA A 30 8.01 9.64 -20.69
C ALA A 30 6.73 9.40 -21.49
N SER A 31 6.85 9.36 -22.83
CA SER A 31 5.85 8.78 -23.71
C SER A 31 5.54 7.39 -23.18
N ARG A 32 4.30 7.18 -22.74
CA ARG A 32 3.84 5.88 -22.25
C ARG A 32 3.70 4.97 -23.45
N SER A 33 4.67 4.08 -23.67
CA SER A 33 4.50 2.95 -24.58
C SER A 33 3.44 2.02 -23.97
N GLU A 34 2.28 1.87 -24.62
CA GLU A 34 1.21 0.96 -24.21
C GLU A 34 1.60 -0.52 -24.32
N ASP A 35 2.69 -0.85 -25.02
CA ASP A 35 2.98 -2.24 -25.45
C ASP A 35 3.70 -3.11 -24.40
N HIS A 36 4.08 -2.56 -23.24
CA HIS A 36 4.78 -3.32 -22.20
C HIS A 36 4.14 -3.14 -20.83
N PHE A 37 3.67 -4.25 -20.25
CA PHE A 37 3.22 -4.29 -18.85
C PHE A 37 4.39 -3.94 -17.93
N ARG A 38 4.41 -2.69 -17.45
CA ARG A 38 5.30 -2.25 -16.38
C ARG A 38 4.53 -2.39 -15.05
N PRO A 39 4.99 -3.20 -14.09
CA PRO A 39 4.39 -3.26 -12.77
C PRO A 39 4.31 -1.84 -12.22
N ARG A 40 3.09 -1.39 -11.87
CA ARG A 40 2.92 -0.08 -11.23
C ARG A 40 3.82 -0.08 -10.01
N ALA A 41 4.74 0.88 -9.90
CA ALA A 41 5.49 1.10 -8.68
C ALA A 41 4.46 1.11 -7.55
N ARG A 42 4.57 0.15 -6.61
CA ARG A 42 3.63 -0.02 -5.51
C ARG A 42 3.35 1.38 -4.99
N ARG A 43 2.10 1.85 -5.14
CA ARG A 43 1.67 3.15 -4.64
C ARG A 43 2.14 3.15 -3.20
N LYS A 44 3.16 3.95 -2.88
CA LYS A 44 3.70 4.11 -1.51
C LYS A 44 2.48 4.11 -0.61
N GLU A 45 2.40 3.15 0.31
CA GLU A 45 1.33 3.03 1.27
C GLU A 45 1.05 4.43 1.79
N ARG A 46 0.01 5.08 1.27
CA ARG A 46 -0.60 6.18 2.00
C ARG A 46 -0.94 5.49 3.31
N ARG A 47 -0.34 5.94 4.42
CA ARG A 47 -0.73 5.53 5.77
C ARG A 47 -2.25 5.50 5.75
N ARG A 48 -2.81 4.29 5.64
CA ARG A 48 -4.24 4.12 5.69
C ARG A 48 -4.56 4.50 7.11
N GLU A 49 -5.44 5.49 7.24
CA GLU A 49 -5.92 5.85 8.55
C GLU A 49 -6.49 4.59 9.18
N PRO A 50 -6.13 4.28 10.44
CA PRO A 50 -6.65 3.09 11.09
C PRO A 50 -8.17 3.11 10.98
N PRO A 51 -8.80 1.95 10.71
CA PRO A 51 -10.25 1.89 10.65
C PRO A 51 -10.84 2.40 11.97
N PRO A 52 -11.99 3.09 11.94
CA PRO A 52 -12.66 3.50 13.17
C PRO A 52 -13.01 2.26 13.99
N TYR A 53 -13.05 2.40 15.32
CA TYR A 53 -13.31 1.28 16.23
C TYR A 53 -14.66 0.57 15.96
N SER A 54 -15.64 1.31 15.46
CA SER A 54 -16.96 0.79 15.06
C SER A 54 -16.98 0.11 13.69
N ALA A 55 -15.86 0.06 12.96
CA ALA A 55 -15.83 -0.54 11.64
C ALA A 55 -16.17 -2.04 11.69
N ARG A 56 -17.12 -2.44 10.84
CA ARG A 56 -17.51 -3.83 10.61
C ARG A 56 -17.48 -4.13 9.12
N SER A 57 -17.13 -5.36 8.76
CA SER A 57 -17.29 -5.84 7.40
C SER A 57 -18.50 -6.75 7.30
N VAL A 58 -19.46 -6.38 6.47
CA VAL A 58 -20.62 -7.20 6.16
C VAL A 58 -20.26 -8.20 5.06
N VAL A 59 -20.52 -9.49 5.29
CA VAL A 59 -20.20 -10.58 4.34
C VAL A 59 -21.40 -11.53 4.22
N ARG A 60 -21.76 -11.92 2.99
CA ARG A 60 -22.81 -12.91 2.77
C ARG A 60 -22.37 -14.31 3.20
N ARG A 61 -23.26 -15.08 3.79
CA ARG A 61 -23.01 -16.47 4.21
C ARG A 61 -22.51 -17.35 3.05
N THR A 62 -23.09 -17.17 1.86
CA THR A 62 -22.67 -17.87 0.63
C THR A 62 -21.25 -17.52 0.18
N ALA A 63 -20.82 -16.27 0.36
CA ALA A 63 -19.46 -15.84 0.06
C ALA A 63 -18.46 -16.39 1.10
N LEU A 64 -18.86 -16.39 2.37
CA LEU A 64 -18.04 -16.90 3.48
C LEU A 64 -17.71 -18.39 3.32
N ALA A 65 -18.63 -19.20 2.78
CA ALA A 65 -18.41 -20.63 2.55
C ALA A 65 -17.21 -20.93 1.62
N GLN A 66 -16.86 -19.99 0.74
CA GLN A 66 -15.71 -20.09 -0.16
C GLN A 66 -14.40 -19.58 0.46
N MET A 67 -14.47 -18.96 1.64
CA MET A 67 -13.34 -18.35 2.32
C MET A 67 -12.74 -19.32 3.35
N ARG A 68 -11.49 -19.05 3.73
CA ARG A 68 -10.73 -19.86 4.69
C ARG A 68 -10.05 -18.97 5.71
N ASP A 69 -9.85 -19.52 6.89
CA ASP A 69 -9.03 -18.90 7.93
C ASP A 69 -7.59 -18.78 7.43
N ALA A 70 -7.03 -17.57 7.46
CA ALA A 70 -5.73 -17.31 6.85
C ALA A 70 -4.55 -17.84 7.67
N LEU A 71 -4.74 -18.22 8.94
CA LEU A 71 -3.69 -18.82 9.76
C LEU A 71 -3.69 -20.36 9.64
N THR A 72 -4.87 -20.97 9.73
CA THR A 72 -5.03 -22.43 9.80
C THR A 72 -5.41 -23.08 8.48
N GLY A 73 -5.91 -22.31 7.52
CA GLY A 73 -6.51 -22.82 6.29
C GLY A 73 -7.88 -23.48 6.49
N GLY A 74 -8.41 -23.49 7.72
CA GLY A 74 -9.69 -24.10 8.05
C GLY A 74 -10.89 -23.39 7.43
N ALA A 75 -12.03 -24.08 7.39
CA ALA A 75 -13.30 -23.46 7.02
C ALA A 75 -13.73 -22.40 8.05
N LEU A 76 -14.46 -21.38 7.60
CA LEU A 76 -15.02 -20.35 8.46
C LEU A 76 -16.45 -20.72 8.82
N ASP A 77 -16.73 -20.83 10.11
CA ASP A 77 -18.08 -21.02 10.64
C ASP A 77 -18.83 -19.68 10.59
N PRO A 78 -19.95 -19.57 9.84
CA PRO A 78 -20.74 -18.34 9.77
C PRO A 78 -21.37 -17.92 11.10
N ASP A 79 -21.52 -18.85 12.05
CA ASP A 79 -22.14 -18.59 13.35
C ASP A 79 -21.12 -18.24 14.43
N ALA A 80 -19.82 -18.31 14.10
CA ALA A 80 -18.73 -17.93 14.99
C ALA A 80 -18.37 -16.45 14.87
N GLU A 81 -17.70 -15.91 15.90
CA GLU A 81 -17.11 -14.58 15.82
C GLU A 81 -15.90 -14.58 14.88
N LEU A 82 -15.96 -13.75 13.83
CA LEU A 82 -14.96 -13.66 12.78
C LEU A 82 -14.37 -12.26 12.67
N PHE A 83 -13.12 -12.20 12.22
CA PHE A 83 -12.37 -10.97 12.02
C PHE A 83 -11.78 -10.91 10.61
N ARG A 84 -11.71 -9.70 10.06
CA ARG A 84 -11.07 -9.42 8.78
C ARG A 84 -9.92 -8.44 8.96
N CYS A 85 -8.79 -8.69 8.31
CA CYS A 85 -7.73 -7.67 8.21
C CYS A 85 -8.27 -6.46 7.44
N ALA A 86 -8.10 -5.26 8.01
CA ALA A 86 -8.56 -4.03 7.37
C ALA A 86 -7.76 -3.71 6.09
N ASP A 87 -6.52 -4.20 6.00
CA ASP A 87 -5.62 -3.84 4.91
C ASP A 87 -5.64 -4.80 3.72
N CYS A 88 -5.51 -6.11 3.97
CA CYS A 88 -5.44 -7.12 2.92
C CYS A 88 -6.67 -8.03 2.85
N GLN A 89 -7.68 -7.81 3.70
CA GLN A 89 -8.95 -8.53 3.69
C GLN A 89 -8.89 -10.03 4.01
N SER A 90 -7.78 -10.54 4.55
CA SER A 90 -7.70 -11.91 5.06
C SER A 90 -8.65 -12.13 6.24
N PHE A 91 -9.22 -13.32 6.34
CA PHE A 91 -10.19 -13.71 7.36
C PHE A 91 -9.54 -14.55 8.46
N TYR A 92 -10.03 -14.38 9.68
CA TYR A 92 -9.57 -15.09 10.87
C TYR A 92 -10.74 -15.44 11.77
N THR A 93 -10.69 -16.64 12.34
CA THR A 93 -11.47 -17.05 13.50
C THR A 93 -10.96 -16.35 14.77
N VAL A 94 -11.80 -16.29 15.81
CA VAL A 94 -11.39 -15.77 17.12
C VAL A 94 -10.18 -16.51 17.71
N GLN A 95 -10.07 -17.82 17.49
CA GLN A 95 -8.94 -18.64 17.94
C GLN A 95 -7.65 -18.21 17.25
N SER A 96 -7.68 -18.05 15.92
CA SER A 96 -6.54 -17.54 15.15
C SER A 96 -6.17 -16.13 15.58
N VAL A 97 -7.15 -15.27 15.87
CA VAL A 97 -6.88 -13.92 16.36
C VAL A 97 -6.10 -13.93 17.67
N ARG A 98 -6.50 -14.79 18.62
CA ARG A 98 -5.83 -14.97 19.91
C ARG A 98 -4.41 -15.54 19.75
N ALA A 99 -4.24 -16.54 18.90
CA ALA A 99 -2.92 -17.10 18.58
C ALA A 99 -1.98 -16.02 18.05
N LEU A 100 -2.43 -15.21 17.07
CA LEU A 100 -1.62 -14.09 16.55
C LEU A 100 -1.25 -13.07 17.64
N ALA A 101 -2.18 -12.76 18.55
CA ALA A 101 -1.91 -11.83 19.65
C ALA A 101 -0.79 -12.33 20.56
N ASN A 102 -0.77 -13.64 20.84
CA ASN A 102 0.23 -14.26 21.71
C ASN A 102 1.58 -14.48 20.99
N ASP A 103 1.53 -14.89 19.72
CA ASP A 103 2.70 -15.48 19.07
C ASP A 103 3.41 -14.54 18.09
N ASN A 104 2.72 -13.54 17.52
CA ASN A 104 3.30 -12.67 16.49
C ASN A 104 3.07 -11.16 16.70
N GLY A 105 2.72 -10.75 17.91
CA GLY A 105 2.44 -9.34 18.22
C GLY A 105 1.20 -8.83 17.50
N ALA A 106 0.20 -9.70 17.32
CA ALA A 106 -1.08 -9.39 16.73
C ALA A 106 -1.06 -8.97 15.25
N ARG A 107 -0.04 -9.35 14.49
CA ARG A 107 0.12 -9.03 13.06
C ARG A 107 -0.60 -10.03 12.15
N CYS A 108 -1.22 -9.52 11.10
CA CYS A 108 -1.77 -10.32 10.02
C CYS A 108 -0.66 -11.12 9.32
N VAL A 109 -0.82 -12.44 9.17
CA VAL A 109 0.19 -13.30 8.52
C VAL A 109 0.44 -12.95 7.05
N ASN A 110 -0.56 -12.37 6.36
CA ASN A 110 -0.45 -12.07 4.93
C ASN A 110 0.18 -10.70 4.61
N CYS A 111 -0.04 -9.66 5.44
CA CYS A 111 0.43 -8.30 5.16
C CYS A 111 1.15 -7.60 6.32
N GLY A 112 1.23 -8.22 7.50
CA GLY A 112 1.91 -7.65 8.67
C GLY A 112 1.14 -6.55 9.42
N SER A 113 -0.04 -6.14 8.93
CA SER A 113 -0.89 -5.15 9.60
C SER A 113 -1.45 -5.65 10.93
N ILE A 114 -1.60 -4.75 11.89
CA ILE A 114 -2.26 -5.02 13.18
C ILE A 114 -3.75 -4.64 13.16
N HIS A 115 -4.23 -4.00 12.09
CA HIS A 115 -5.60 -3.50 12.00
C HIS A 115 -6.57 -4.60 11.56
N ARG A 116 -7.57 -4.85 12.40
CA ARG A 116 -8.59 -5.86 12.18
C ARG A 116 -9.95 -5.26 12.51
N ILE A 117 -10.97 -5.73 11.81
CA ILE A 117 -12.37 -5.32 12.00
C ILE A 117 -13.22 -6.57 12.17
N GLY A 118 -14.31 -6.46 12.94
CA GLY A 118 -15.24 -7.57 13.11
C GLY A 118 -16.04 -7.82 11.83
N VAL A 119 -16.40 -9.08 11.60
CA VAL A 119 -17.24 -9.50 10.47
C VAL A 119 -18.68 -9.65 10.97
N GLU A 120 -19.63 -9.12 10.20
CA GLU A 120 -21.06 -9.36 10.37
C GLU A 120 -21.51 -10.24 9.20
N VAL A 121 -22.07 -11.41 9.51
CA VAL A 121 -22.53 -12.36 8.50
C VAL A 121 -24.01 -12.10 8.25
N VAL A 122 -24.36 -11.92 6.97
CA VAL A 122 -25.75 -11.74 6.50
C VAL A 122 -26.11 -12.86 5.52
N ASP A 123 -27.39 -13.14 5.36
CA ASP A 123 -27.88 -14.15 4.40
C ASP A 123 -27.87 -13.67 2.94
#